data_AF-N1RPU8-F1
#
_entry.id   AF-N1RPU8-F1
#
_cell.length_a   1.000
_cell.length_b   1.000
_cell.length_c   1.000
_cell.angle_alpha   90.00
_cell.angle_beta   90.00
_cell.angle_gamma   90.00
#
_symmetry.space_group_name_H-M   'P 1'
#
loop_
_entity.id
_entity.type
_entity.pdbx_description
1 polymer ?
#
loop_
_entity_poly.entity_id
_entity_poly.type
_entity_poly.pdbx_seq_one_letter_code
_entity_poly.pdbx_strand_id
1 'polypeptide(L)'
;MLVEELETLRESILSLELDPLRAAIRGQEVPHDFPHELVYKCLVAGIRYHDGFAVELRGKSIHQSLERAFNARDIMSNRLPEMENPEDIPYCFWHPDVPSQETLRQLLKAHPTLFIRYKVGRACAAGGYVKLYKELDLLPDVAIAEEAHDSLPASKGIHDIVMGTRNLYRVMDDYNLLHHEIFPPPFDITEDWCLAADGKRPEERPIPSDILSLLYAPLPRQLPSVEKDILILMAAFTGNIDRYVRLRRPRPINGEMQCIVRGIYHNTFFAKWCYEQPDLAVLQKFVHARFIMNDDLSWLNNDRPFSKEDVPRIIWYPQTANRTTYLELLRLIPELKQLVAQALVVSDSPAAFARLEPEITPEIYAEIMSEARSDAFQEFLHQRLSKEEEEELAEWMELPHDIHDVASYDHLVSKEMKPWFSRALRELTLDDVGFENREVYEPDTRDARDLMRYMSAFPKQPRDHYREERVARMRTVTGGTRKGLESETSWTGS
;
A
#
# COMPACT_ATOMS: atom_id res chain seq x y z
N MET A 1 -22.70 3.32 -8.65
CA MET A 1 -21.85 3.34 -9.87
C MET A 1 -20.55 2.68 -9.50
N LEU A 2 -20.29 1.44 -9.93
CA LEU A 2 -18.94 0.83 -9.82
C LEU A 2 -18.87 -0.54 -10.52
N VAL A 3 -19.89 -1.42 -10.41
CA VAL A 3 -19.78 -2.79 -10.96
C VAL A 3 -20.02 -2.84 -12.47
N GLU A 4 -21.16 -2.34 -12.97
CA GLU A 4 -21.48 -2.36 -14.41
C GLU A 4 -20.48 -1.56 -15.25
N GLU A 5 -19.96 -0.44 -14.73
CA GLU A 5 -18.93 0.37 -15.40
C GLU A 5 -17.58 -0.36 -15.46
N LEU A 6 -17.19 -1.08 -14.39
CA LEU A 6 -15.98 -1.90 -14.38
C LEU A 6 -16.10 -3.14 -15.28
N GLU A 7 -17.28 -3.75 -15.33
CA GLU A 7 -17.55 -4.86 -16.25
C GLU A 7 -17.50 -4.38 -17.70
N THR A 8 -18.10 -3.24 -18.01
CA THR A 8 -18.04 -2.62 -19.34
C THR A 8 -16.60 -2.29 -19.73
N LEU A 9 -15.81 -1.73 -18.81
CA LEU A 9 -14.38 -1.44 -19.03
C LEU A 9 -13.56 -2.74 -19.23
N ARG A 10 -13.87 -3.79 -18.47
CA ARG A 10 -13.20 -5.09 -18.59
C ARG A 10 -13.47 -5.72 -19.96
N GLU A 11 -14.72 -5.73 -20.39
CA GLU A 11 -15.12 -6.25 -21.70
C GLU A 11 -14.53 -5.41 -22.86
N SER A 12 -14.48 -4.08 -22.72
CA SER A 12 -13.86 -3.21 -23.72
C SER A 12 -12.35 -3.45 -23.85
N ILE A 13 -11.65 -3.79 -22.75
CA ILE A 13 -10.23 -4.16 -22.78
C ILE A 13 -10.03 -5.55 -23.40
N LEU A 14 -10.89 -6.53 -23.08
CA LEU A 14 -10.80 -7.89 -23.61
C LEU A 14 -10.99 -7.97 -25.12
N SER A 15 -11.71 -7.02 -25.71
CA SER A 15 -11.91 -6.93 -27.16
C SER A 15 -10.70 -6.36 -27.93
N LEU A 16 -9.66 -5.87 -27.25
CA LEU A 16 -8.47 -5.31 -27.88
C LEU A 16 -7.45 -6.39 -28.25
N GLU A 17 -6.99 -6.37 -29.50
CA GLU A 17 -5.87 -7.22 -29.94
C GLU A 17 -4.54 -6.69 -29.38
N LEU A 18 -3.78 -7.54 -28.70
CA LEU A 18 -2.53 -7.13 -28.03
C LEU A 18 -1.39 -6.80 -29.00
N ASP A 19 -1.34 -7.44 -30.17
CA ASP A 19 -0.22 -7.28 -31.10
C ASP A 19 -0.23 -5.90 -31.79
N PRO A 20 -1.37 -5.37 -32.29
CA PRO A 20 -1.46 -3.98 -32.74
C PRO A 20 -1.08 -2.96 -31.66
N LEU A 21 -1.48 -3.18 -30.41
CA LEU A 21 -1.09 -2.31 -29.29
C LEU A 21 0.42 -2.31 -29.05
N ARG A 22 1.06 -3.48 -29.08
CA ARG A 22 2.52 -3.62 -28.97
C ARG A 22 3.25 -2.97 -30.14
N ALA A 23 2.73 -3.11 -31.36
CA ALA A 23 3.28 -2.47 -32.54
C ALA A 23 3.19 -0.94 -32.43
N ALA A 24 2.06 -0.40 -31.95
CA ALA A 24 1.90 1.02 -31.68
C ALA A 24 2.88 1.54 -30.62
N ILE A 25 3.05 0.83 -29.50
CA ILE A 25 4.04 1.19 -28.46
C ILE A 25 5.46 1.27 -29.04
N ARG A 26 5.81 0.35 -29.94
CA ARG A 26 7.13 0.28 -30.59
C ARG A 26 7.26 1.19 -31.81
N GLY A 27 6.25 2.01 -32.11
CA GLY A 27 6.20 2.86 -33.30
C GLY A 27 6.34 2.10 -34.62
N GLN A 28 5.89 0.85 -34.68
CA GLN A 28 6.04 -0.04 -35.84
C GLN A 28 4.84 0.02 -36.80
N GLU A 29 3.64 0.24 -36.27
CA GLU A 29 2.40 0.23 -37.05
C GLU A 29 1.34 1.13 -36.41
N VAL A 30 0.64 1.90 -37.25
CA VAL A 30 -0.50 2.72 -36.84
C VAL A 30 -1.77 1.86 -36.92
N PRO A 31 -2.49 1.63 -35.80
CA PRO A 31 -3.76 0.93 -35.82
C PRO A 31 -4.76 1.58 -36.78
N HIS A 32 -5.55 0.77 -37.48
CA HIS A 32 -6.58 1.26 -38.40
C HIS A 32 -7.73 1.98 -37.68
N ASP A 33 -8.08 1.50 -36.47
CA ASP A 33 -9.16 2.05 -35.64
C ASP A 33 -8.65 2.41 -34.24
N PHE A 34 -9.36 3.33 -33.57
CA PHE A 34 -9.07 3.79 -32.21
C PHE A 34 -10.22 3.51 -31.23
N PRO A 35 -10.58 2.24 -30.98
CA PRO A 35 -11.80 1.87 -30.27
C PRO A 35 -11.78 2.15 -28.76
N HIS A 36 -10.62 2.45 -28.17
CA HIS A 36 -10.46 2.51 -26.72
C HIS A 36 -9.38 3.49 -26.25
N GLU A 37 -9.53 4.07 -25.06
CA GLU A 37 -8.58 5.02 -24.46
C GLU A 37 -7.15 4.45 -24.35
N LEU A 38 -7.05 3.14 -24.12
CA LEU A 38 -5.76 2.43 -24.05
C LEU A 38 -4.96 2.53 -25.36
N VAL A 39 -5.64 2.54 -26.51
CA VAL A 39 -5.00 2.68 -27.83
C VAL A 39 -4.28 4.02 -27.91
N TYR A 40 -4.92 5.10 -27.47
CA TYR A 40 -4.29 6.43 -27.43
C TYR A 40 -3.04 6.44 -26.53
N LYS A 41 -3.07 5.77 -25.38
CA LYS A 41 -1.90 5.65 -24.48
C LYS A 41 -0.74 4.89 -25.15
N CYS A 42 -1.04 3.80 -25.85
CA CYS A 42 -0.04 3.08 -26.65
C CYS A 42 0.57 3.96 -27.76
N LEU A 43 -0.25 4.78 -28.42
CA LEU A 43 0.20 5.70 -29.46
C LEU A 43 1.05 6.83 -28.90
N VAL A 44 0.70 7.39 -27.73
CA VAL A 44 1.54 8.38 -27.04
C VAL A 44 2.94 7.80 -26.79
N ALA A 45 3.04 6.56 -26.30
CA ALA A 45 4.33 5.88 -26.15
C ALA A 45 5.09 5.85 -27.49
N GLY A 46 4.47 5.34 -28.56
CA GLY A 46 5.08 5.27 -29.89
C GLY A 46 5.56 6.63 -30.42
N ILE A 47 4.72 7.66 -30.32
CA ILE A 47 5.02 9.04 -30.77
C ILE A 47 6.29 9.57 -30.08
N ARG A 48 6.41 9.38 -28.76
CA ARG A 48 7.53 9.94 -27.99
C ARG A 48 8.87 9.36 -28.41
N TYR A 49 8.93 8.05 -28.64
CA TYR A 49 10.18 7.34 -28.94
C TYR A 49 10.51 7.29 -30.44
N HIS A 50 9.53 7.48 -31.32
CA HIS A 50 9.71 7.26 -32.76
C HIS A 50 9.22 8.47 -33.60
N ASP A 51 10.15 9.34 -33.99
CA ASP A 51 9.86 10.57 -34.76
C ASP A 51 9.16 10.27 -36.11
N GLY A 52 9.62 9.25 -36.84
CA GLY A 52 9.00 8.84 -38.11
C GLY A 52 7.57 8.34 -37.94
N PHE A 53 7.30 7.61 -36.86
CA PHE A 53 5.96 7.14 -36.51
C PHE A 53 5.04 8.31 -36.16
N ALA A 54 5.54 9.30 -35.41
CA ALA A 54 4.81 10.52 -35.09
C ALA A 54 4.40 11.29 -36.36
N VAL A 55 5.29 11.41 -37.33
CA VAL A 55 5.00 12.04 -38.63
C VAL A 55 3.92 11.26 -39.40
N GLU A 56 3.97 9.93 -39.41
CA GLU A 56 2.99 9.11 -40.11
C GLU A 56 1.59 9.15 -39.47
N LEU A 57 1.52 9.27 -38.14
CA LEU A 57 0.26 9.30 -37.39
C LEU A 57 -0.43 10.67 -37.43
N ARG A 58 0.33 11.75 -37.65
CA ARG A 58 -0.20 13.12 -37.59
C ARG A 58 -1.35 13.32 -38.57
N GLY A 59 -2.45 13.91 -38.08
CA GLY A 59 -3.66 14.17 -38.86
C GLY A 59 -4.58 12.95 -39.08
N LYS A 60 -4.22 11.75 -38.60
CA LYS A 60 -5.09 10.56 -38.66
C LYS A 60 -6.10 10.50 -37.50
N SER A 61 -5.89 11.23 -36.42
CA SER A 61 -6.79 11.31 -35.26
C SER A 61 -6.70 12.68 -34.59
N ILE A 62 -7.81 13.16 -34.02
CA ILE A 62 -7.93 14.46 -33.33
C ILE A 62 -8.18 14.17 -31.84
N HIS A 63 -7.15 13.66 -31.16
CA HIS A 63 -7.22 13.38 -29.72
C HIS A 63 -6.19 14.23 -28.97
N GLN A 64 -6.62 14.95 -27.94
CA GLN A 64 -5.80 15.96 -27.25
C GLN A 64 -4.47 15.41 -26.71
N SER A 65 -4.46 14.17 -26.19
CA SER A 65 -3.21 13.55 -25.71
C SER A 65 -2.21 13.26 -26.82
N LEU A 66 -2.68 13.02 -28.06
CA LEU A 66 -1.80 12.81 -29.21
C LEU A 66 -1.19 14.13 -29.67
N GLU A 67 -1.97 15.22 -29.70
CA GLU A 67 -1.45 16.56 -30.02
C GLU A 67 -0.35 16.99 -29.05
N ARG A 68 -0.55 16.82 -27.73
CA ARG A 68 0.53 17.03 -26.76
C ARG A 68 1.75 16.14 -27.02
N ALA A 69 1.55 14.86 -27.31
CA ALA A 69 2.65 13.95 -27.59
C ALA A 69 3.43 14.35 -28.85
N PHE A 70 2.73 14.81 -29.90
CA PHE A 70 3.36 15.34 -31.11
C PHE A 70 4.19 16.58 -30.81
N ASN A 71 3.65 17.52 -30.04
CA ASN A 71 4.36 18.73 -29.62
C ASN A 71 5.62 18.38 -28.80
N ALA A 72 5.52 17.40 -27.90
CA ALA A 72 6.66 16.89 -27.15
C ALA A 72 7.74 16.34 -28.10
N ARG A 73 7.36 15.48 -29.04
CA ARG A 73 8.26 14.86 -30.01
C ARG A 73 8.92 15.88 -30.94
N ASP A 74 8.18 16.90 -31.38
CA ASP A 74 8.74 17.99 -32.17
C ASP A 74 9.83 18.73 -31.40
N ILE A 75 9.55 19.14 -30.16
CA ILE A 75 10.54 19.83 -29.31
C ILE A 75 11.79 18.96 -29.13
N MET A 76 11.61 17.68 -28.78
CA MET A 76 12.71 16.70 -28.65
C MET A 76 13.52 16.54 -29.94
N SER A 77 12.86 16.63 -31.09
CA SER A 77 13.48 16.62 -32.42
C SER A 77 13.99 18.01 -32.88
N ASN A 78 14.09 18.98 -31.96
CA ASN A 78 14.53 20.35 -32.21
C ASN A 78 13.66 21.16 -33.19
N ARG A 79 12.37 20.82 -33.29
CA ARG A 79 11.35 21.56 -34.06
C ARG A 79 10.40 22.26 -33.09
N LEU A 80 10.01 23.50 -33.39
CA LEU A 80 9.07 24.25 -32.54
C LEU A 80 7.64 24.02 -33.02
N PRO A 81 6.76 23.43 -32.20
CA PRO A 81 5.34 23.32 -32.51
C PRO A 81 4.63 24.66 -32.24
N GLU A 82 3.47 24.83 -32.89
CA GLU A 82 2.52 25.90 -32.55
C GLU A 82 1.62 25.40 -31.41
N MET A 83 1.69 26.05 -30.24
CA MET A 83 0.89 25.72 -29.06
C MET A 83 0.03 26.91 -28.67
N GLU A 84 -1.20 26.96 -29.18
CA GLU A 84 -2.13 28.06 -28.90
C GLU A 84 -2.80 27.92 -27.53
N ASN A 85 -3.16 26.70 -27.15
CA ASN A 85 -3.86 26.43 -25.89
C ASN A 85 -2.89 25.93 -24.81
N PRO A 86 -3.14 26.25 -23.52
CA PRO A 86 -2.37 25.68 -22.41
C PRO A 86 -2.37 24.14 -22.38
N GLU A 87 -3.44 23.52 -22.86
CA GLU A 87 -3.61 22.06 -22.94
C GLU A 87 -2.76 21.39 -24.01
N ASP A 88 -2.16 22.17 -24.93
CA ASP A 88 -1.27 21.69 -25.99
C ASP A 88 0.19 21.60 -25.50
N ILE A 89 0.49 22.21 -24.34
CA ILE A 89 1.84 22.26 -23.77
C ILE A 89 2.17 20.91 -23.12
N PRO A 90 3.21 20.20 -23.59
CA PRO A 90 3.58 18.90 -23.04
C PRO A 90 3.98 18.94 -21.56
N TYR A 91 3.68 17.89 -20.80
CA TYR A 91 4.19 17.76 -19.43
C TYR A 91 5.71 17.58 -19.40
N CYS A 92 6.23 16.69 -20.25
CA CYS A 92 7.65 16.40 -20.44
C CYS A 92 8.02 16.41 -21.93
N PHE A 93 9.04 17.18 -22.31
CA PHE A 93 9.57 17.28 -23.69
C PHE A 93 11.09 17.06 -23.77
N TRP A 94 11.68 16.40 -22.77
CA TRP A 94 13.13 16.15 -22.68
C TRP A 94 13.48 14.67 -22.51
N HIS A 95 12.50 13.77 -22.67
CA HIS A 95 12.67 12.31 -22.60
C HIS A 95 11.92 11.62 -23.74
N PRO A 96 12.55 10.74 -24.54
CA PRO A 96 13.89 10.19 -24.33
C PRO A 96 15.04 11.10 -24.80
N ASP A 97 14.77 12.05 -25.68
CA ASP A 97 15.80 12.91 -26.28
C ASP A 97 15.74 14.32 -25.67
N VAL A 98 16.84 14.77 -25.07
CA VAL A 98 16.92 16.14 -24.55
C VAL A 98 17.07 17.14 -25.71
N PRO A 99 16.18 18.14 -25.84
CA PRO A 99 16.27 19.16 -26.89
C PRO A 99 17.50 20.06 -26.70
N SER A 100 17.99 20.66 -27.78
CA SER A 100 19.15 21.54 -27.75
C SER A 100 18.89 22.83 -26.96
N GLN A 101 19.95 23.42 -26.39
CA GLN A 101 19.86 24.72 -25.71
C GLN A 101 19.31 25.83 -26.62
N GLU A 102 19.57 25.76 -27.93
CA GLU A 102 19.05 26.73 -28.88
C GLU A 102 17.54 26.61 -29.03
N THR A 103 17.03 25.38 -29.23
CA THR A 103 15.59 25.11 -29.27
C THR A 103 14.91 25.55 -27.97
N LEU A 104 15.50 25.28 -26.80
CA LEU A 104 14.96 25.72 -25.52
C LEU A 104 14.89 27.26 -25.39
N ARG A 105 15.90 27.99 -25.89
CA ARG A 105 15.87 29.46 -25.92
C ARG A 105 14.80 29.98 -26.87
N GLN A 106 14.64 29.36 -28.04
CA GLN A 106 13.60 29.74 -28.98
C GLN A 106 12.20 29.44 -28.44
N LEU A 107 12.03 28.32 -27.72
CA LEU A 107 10.78 27.97 -27.04
C LEU A 107 10.39 29.02 -25.99
N LEU A 108 11.33 29.49 -25.18
CA LEU A 108 11.10 30.58 -24.21
C LEU A 108 10.70 31.88 -24.89
N LYS A 109 11.24 32.15 -26.09
CA LYS A 109 10.91 33.34 -26.87
C LYS A 109 9.51 33.26 -27.48
N ALA A 110 9.13 32.08 -27.98
CA ALA A 110 7.82 31.83 -28.57
C ALA A 110 6.71 31.80 -27.50
N HIS A 111 6.98 31.21 -26.33
CA HIS A 111 6.02 31.05 -25.23
C HIS A 111 6.60 31.57 -23.91
N PRO A 112 6.64 32.90 -23.68
CA PRO A 112 7.30 33.53 -22.54
C PRO A 112 6.48 33.46 -21.24
N THR A 113 6.02 32.27 -20.85
CA THR A 113 5.25 32.04 -19.62
C THR A 113 6.14 31.52 -18.50
N LEU A 114 5.74 31.76 -17.24
CA LEU A 114 6.43 31.20 -16.07
C LEU A 114 6.43 29.66 -16.13
N PHE A 115 5.31 29.08 -16.59
CA PHE A 115 5.13 27.64 -16.75
C PHE A 115 6.16 27.02 -17.71
N ILE A 116 6.34 27.58 -18.91
CA ILE A 116 7.38 27.12 -19.86
C ILE A 116 8.78 27.31 -19.29
N ARG A 117 9.01 28.40 -18.54
CA ARG A 117 10.32 28.65 -17.91
C ARG A 117 10.74 27.54 -16.94
N TYR A 118 9.83 27.07 -16.09
CA TYR A 118 10.13 25.94 -15.18
C TYR A 118 10.31 24.61 -15.94
N LYS A 119 9.52 24.35 -16.98
CA LYS A 119 9.71 23.16 -17.84
C LYS A 119 11.06 23.17 -18.56
N VAL A 120 11.48 24.32 -19.08
CA VAL A 120 12.82 24.48 -19.65
C VAL A 120 13.89 24.31 -18.57
N GLY A 121 13.63 24.74 -17.33
CA GLY A 121 14.46 24.44 -16.17
C GLY A 121 14.65 22.94 -15.93
N ARG A 122 13.57 22.15 -16.00
CA ARG A 122 13.62 20.68 -15.92
C ARG A 122 14.38 20.07 -17.09
N ALA A 123 14.13 20.52 -18.33
CA ALA A 123 14.92 20.07 -19.49
C ALA A 123 16.42 20.40 -19.35
N CYS A 124 16.77 21.54 -18.76
CA CYS A 124 18.16 21.87 -18.44
C CYS A 124 18.74 20.93 -17.39
N ALA A 125 17.96 20.56 -16.37
CA ALA A 125 18.34 19.59 -15.36
C ALA A 125 18.51 18.17 -15.94
N ALA A 126 17.72 17.77 -16.93
CA ALA A 126 17.94 16.52 -17.66
C ALA A 126 19.21 16.58 -18.55
N GLY A 127 19.41 17.70 -19.26
CA GLY A 127 20.52 17.88 -20.21
C GLY A 127 21.86 18.35 -19.65
N GLY A 128 21.95 18.66 -18.35
CA GLY A 128 23.15 19.26 -17.75
C GLY A 128 23.44 20.68 -18.24
N TYR A 129 22.44 21.45 -18.67
CA TYR A 129 22.62 22.79 -19.26
C TYR A 129 22.74 23.89 -18.21
N VAL A 130 23.79 23.81 -17.37
CA VAL A 130 24.02 24.71 -16.22
C VAL A 130 23.96 26.20 -16.60
N LYS A 131 24.52 26.57 -17.76
CA LYS A 131 24.55 27.98 -18.20
C LYS A 131 23.15 28.50 -18.51
N LEU A 132 22.38 27.76 -19.31
CA LEU A 132 21.00 28.13 -19.63
C LEU A 132 20.14 28.14 -18.37
N TYR A 133 20.29 27.14 -17.49
CA TYR A 133 19.57 27.10 -16.21
C TYR A 133 19.76 28.38 -15.38
N LYS A 134 21.00 28.88 -15.27
CA LYS A 134 21.29 30.15 -14.57
C LYS A 134 20.65 31.37 -15.24
N GLU A 135 20.52 31.37 -16.57
CA GLU A 135 19.86 32.44 -17.32
C GLU A 135 18.34 32.50 -17.03
N LEU A 136 17.72 31.40 -16.58
CA LEU A 136 16.28 31.35 -16.30
C LEU A 136 15.90 32.05 -14.98
N ASP A 137 16.84 32.22 -14.06
CA ASP A 137 16.62 32.83 -12.73
C ASP A 137 15.40 32.24 -12.00
N LEU A 138 15.35 30.90 -11.94
CA LEU A 138 14.27 30.16 -11.30
C LEU A 138 14.46 30.12 -9.78
N LEU A 139 13.34 30.10 -9.06
CA LEU A 139 13.38 29.71 -7.65
C LEU A 139 13.73 28.21 -7.56
N PRO A 140 14.41 27.77 -6.49
CA PRO A 140 14.71 26.37 -6.28
C PRO A 140 13.42 25.54 -6.26
N ASP A 141 13.37 24.52 -7.09
CA ASP A 141 12.20 23.65 -7.31
C ASP A 141 12.58 22.18 -7.14
N VAL A 142 11.72 21.42 -6.46
CA VAL A 142 11.97 20.00 -6.14
C VAL A 142 12.03 19.14 -7.39
N ALA A 143 11.16 19.37 -8.38
CA ALA A 143 11.15 18.56 -9.60
C ALA A 143 12.44 18.78 -10.41
N ILE A 144 12.98 20.00 -10.41
CA ILE A 144 14.29 20.29 -11.03
C ILE A 144 15.43 19.61 -10.26
N ALA A 145 15.37 19.56 -8.93
CA ALA A 145 16.37 18.86 -8.12
C ALA A 145 16.38 17.34 -8.40
N GLU A 146 15.19 16.73 -8.41
CA GLU A 146 15.02 15.30 -8.71
C GLU A 146 15.52 14.97 -10.13
N GLU A 147 15.12 15.77 -11.14
CA GLU A 147 15.58 15.58 -12.53
C GLU A 147 17.11 15.69 -12.67
N ALA A 148 17.73 16.64 -11.97
CA ALA A 148 19.17 16.82 -11.98
C ALA A 148 19.91 15.68 -11.26
N HIS A 149 19.28 15.09 -10.25
CA HIS A 149 19.81 13.92 -9.54
C HIS A 149 19.79 12.68 -10.42
N ASP A 150 18.67 12.41 -11.09
CA ASP A 150 18.50 11.26 -11.98
C ASP A 150 19.44 11.32 -13.20
N SER A 151 19.88 12.54 -13.55
CA SER A 151 20.81 12.81 -14.66
C SER A 151 22.28 12.97 -14.24
N LEU A 152 22.65 12.51 -13.03
CA LEU A 152 24.04 12.52 -12.58
C LEU A 152 24.91 11.55 -13.40
N PRO A 153 26.19 11.88 -13.67
CA PRO A 153 26.94 13.05 -13.15
C PRO A 153 26.79 14.33 -14.00
N ALA A 154 26.13 14.28 -15.16
CA ALA A 154 26.07 15.38 -16.12
C ALA A 154 25.45 16.65 -15.52
N SER A 155 24.46 16.48 -14.63
CA SER A 155 23.68 17.57 -14.05
C SER A 155 24.10 17.98 -12.64
N LYS A 156 25.28 17.54 -12.18
CA LYS A 156 25.81 17.87 -10.85
C LYS A 156 25.81 19.37 -10.56
N GLY A 157 26.18 20.19 -11.54
CA GLY A 157 26.20 21.65 -11.38
C GLY A 157 24.83 22.27 -11.10
N ILE A 158 23.75 21.71 -11.66
CA ILE A 158 22.38 22.19 -11.39
C ILE A 158 21.90 21.64 -10.05
N HIS A 159 22.12 20.35 -9.78
CA HIS A 159 21.79 19.72 -8.51
C HIS A 159 22.40 20.48 -7.32
N ASP A 160 23.69 20.81 -7.40
CA ASP A 160 24.39 21.55 -6.33
C ASP A 160 23.84 22.98 -6.15
N ILE A 161 23.41 23.66 -7.22
CA ILE A 161 22.78 24.99 -7.14
C ILE A 161 21.45 24.92 -6.40
N VAL A 162 20.58 23.97 -6.79
CA VAL A 162 19.24 23.83 -6.20
C VAL A 162 19.37 23.39 -4.74
N MET A 163 20.14 22.35 -4.46
CA MET A 163 20.33 21.78 -3.12
C MET A 163 21.13 22.71 -2.18
N GLY A 164 21.99 23.58 -2.73
CA GLY A 164 22.71 24.59 -1.95
C GLY A 164 21.83 25.76 -1.48
N THR A 165 20.59 25.86 -1.95
CA THR A 165 19.70 26.96 -1.58
C THR A 165 18.95 26.65 -0.28
N ARG A 166 18.92 27.62 0.65
CA ARG A 166 18.37 27.43 2.01
C ARG A 166 16.85 27.19 2.05
N ASN A 167 16.13 27.61 1.02
CA ASN A 167 14.69 27.42 0.87
C ASN A 167 14.41 26.73 -0.47
N LEU A 168 14.12 25.43 -0.45
CA LEU A 168 13.50 24.76 -1.58
C LEU A 168 12.02 25.15 -1.61
N TYR A 169 11.55 25.70 -2.72
CA TYR A 169 10.14 26.04 -2.89
C TYR A 169 9.45 24.94 -3.69
N ARG A 170 8.23 24.61 -3.30
CA ARG A 170 7.30 23.79 -4.08
C ARG A 170 6.57 24.71 -5.05
N VAL A 171 7.28 25.32 -6.00
CA VAL A 171 6.68 26.34 -6.91
C VAL A 171 5.66 25.70 -7.85
N MET A 172 5.73 24.38 -8.03
CA MET A 172 4.69 23.57 -8.64
C MET A 172 4.04 22.72 -7.54
N ASP A 173 3.10 23.30 -6.79
CA ASP A 173 2.19 22.53 -5.93
C ASP A 173 1.13 21.88 -6.81
N ASP A 174 1.55 20.90 -7.61
CA ASP A 174 0.70 20.06 -8.45
C ASP A 174 -0.33 19.27 -7.62
N TYR A 175 -0.30 19.39 -6.29
CA TYR A 175 -1.24 18.77 -5.37
C TYR A 175 -2.50 19.60 -5.10
N ASN A 176 -2.48 20.92 -5.34
CA ASN A 176 -3.57 21.83 -4.94
C ASN A 176 -4.25 22.58 -6.10
N LEU A 177 -3.83 22.38 -7.35
CA LEU A 177 -4.45 22.99 -8.54
C LEU A 177 -5.23 21.99 -9.42
N LEU A 178 -5.40 20.74 -8.98
CA LEU A 178 -5.97 19.68 -9.78
C LEU A 178 -7.50 19.69 -9.73
N HIS A 179 -8.12 20.21 -10.80
CA HIS A 179 -9.41 19.69 -11.23
C HIS A 179 -9.26 18.17 -11.44
N HIS A 180 -10.00 17.40 -10.65
CA HIS A 180 -9.86 15.95 -10.42
C HIS A 180 -10.09 15.04 -11.64
N GLU A 181 -10.29 15.59 -12.85
CA GLU A 181 -10.67 14.82 -14.04
C GLU A 181 -9.66 14.91 -15.20
N ILE A 182 -8.59 15.72 -15.12
CA ILE A 182 -7.76 16.06 -16.31
C ILE A 182 -6.29 15.58 -16.22
N PHE A 183 -5.83 15.03 -15.09
CA PHE A 183 -4.41 14.66 -14.94
C PHE A 183 -4.16 13.14 -14.89
N PRO A 184 -3.14 12.63 -15.61
CA PRO A 184 -2.66 11.26 -15.48
C PRO A 184 -2.13 11.01 -14.05
N PRO A 185 -1.93 9.74 -13.63
CA PRO A 185 -1.39 9.43 -12.31
C PRO A 185 -0.13 10.27 -12.04
N PRO A 186 0.09 10.75 -10.80
CA PRO A 186 1.04 11.82 -10.44
C PRO A 186 2.53 11.61 -10.80
N PHE A 187 2.86 10.54 -11.53
CA PHE A 187 4.21 10.16 -11.97
C PHE A 187 4.30 9.84 -13.47
N ASP A 188 3.22 9.94 -14.24
CA ASP A 188 3.21 9.71 -15.69
C ASP A 188 3.31 11.04 -16.47
N ILE A 189 4.44 11.73 -16.29
CA ILE A 189 4.72 12.97 -17.03
C ILE A 189 4.89 12.73 -18.53
N THR A 190 5.08 11.47 -18.93
CA THR A 190 5.17 11.04 -20.32
C THR A 190 3.81 10.84 -20.97
N GLU A 191 2.74 10.73 -20.17
CA GLU A 191 1.34 10.49 -20.55
C GLU A 191 1.13 9.14 -21.26
N ASP A 192 2.13 8.26 -21.18
CA ASP A 192 2.16 6.95 -21.84
C ASP A 192 1.89 5.80 -20.87
N TRP A 193 1.48 6.12 -19.64
CA TRP A 193 1.17 5.17 -18.57
C TRP A 193 2.35 4.24 -18.23
N CYS A 194 3.57 4.66 -18.55
CA CYS A 194 4.77 3.83 -18.48
C CYS A 194 4.64 2.50 -19.26
N LEU A 195 3.80 2.45 -20.31
CA LEU A 195 3.52 1.21 -21.08
C LEU A 195 4.77 0.65 -21.79
N ALA A 196 5.78 1.49 -22.04
CA ALA A 196 7.04 1.14 -22.69
C ALA A 196 8.22 1.00 -21.71
N ALA A 197 8.01 1.18 -20.40
CA ALA A 197 9.10 1.13 -19.43
C ALA A 197 9.71 -0.27 -19.37
N ASP A 198 10.97 -0.39 -19.81
CA ASP A 198 11.75 -1.60 -19.66
C ASP A 198 12.33 -1.67 -18.24
N GLY A 199 12.25 -2.86 -17.64
CA GLY A 199 12.77 -3.06 -16.31
C GLY A 199 12.29 -4.35 -15.71
N LYS A 200 13.05 -4.83 -14.74
CA LYS A 200 12.54 -5.83 -13.80
C LYS A 200 11.25 -5.30 -13.21
N ARG A 201 10.22 -6.16 -13.15
CA ARG A 201 9.00 -5.82 -12.43
C ARG A 201 9.37 -5.40 -10.99
N PRO A 202 8.60 -4.52 -10.31
CA PRO A 202 8.91 -4.12 -8.94
C PRO A 202 9.22 -5.31 -8.00
N GLU A 203 8.60 -6.49 -8.21
CA GLU A 203 8.90 -7.80 -7.57
C GLU A 203 10.31 -8.32 -7.69
N GLU A 204 10.98 -7.98 -8.75
CA GLU A 204 12.24 -8.62 -9.15
C GLU A 204 13.44 -7.73 -8.82
N ARG A 205 13.18 -6.54 -8.25
CA ARG A 205 14.20 -5.58 -7.84
C ARG A 205 14.54 -5.80 -6.36
N PRO A 206 15.82 -6.05 -6.02
CA PRO A 206 16.24 -6.07 -4.63
C PRO A 206 16.04 -4.67 -4.02
N ILE A 207 15.67 -4.61 -2.74
CA ILE A 207 15.52 -3.32 -2.04
C ILE A 207 16.90 -2.66 -1.91
N PRO A 208 17.09 -1.46 -2.49
CA PRO A 208 18.34 -0.74 -2.36
C PRO A 208 18.70 -0.41 -0.90
N SER A 209 19.99 -0.49 -0.55
CA SER A 209 20.50 -0.32 0.83
C SER A 209 20.23 1.08 1.41
N ASP A 210 20.16 2.09 0.55
CA ASP A 210 19.74 3.46 0.86
C ASP A 210 18.25 3.53 1.24
N ILE A 211 17.37 2.80 0.56
CA ILE A 211 15.95 2.67 0.96
C ILE A 211 15.81 1.94 2.29
N LEU A 212 16.60 0.88 2.48
CA LEU A 212 16.58 0.11 3.71
C LEU A 212 16.91 0.97 4.93
N SER A 213 17.93 1.81 4.82
CA SER A 213 18.32 2.75 5.87
C SER A 213 17.18 3.69 6.25
N LEU A 214 16.37 4.11 5.27
CA LEU A 214 15.22 4.97 5.50
C LEU A 214 14.10 4.27 6.27
N LEU A 215 13.98 2.95 6.24
CA LEU A 215 12.90 2.23 6.95
C LEU A 215 12.99 2.42 8.47
N TYR A 216 14.21 2.42 9.03
CA TYR A 216 14.43 2.50 10.48
C TYR A 216 15.01 3.86 10.93
N ALA A 217 15.66 4.63 10.06
CA ALA A 217 16.15 5.96 10.41
C ALA A 217 15.05 7.04 10.28
N PRO A 218 15.15 8.17 11.00
CA PRO A 218 14.31 9.33 10.74
C PRO A 218 14.40 9.74 9.28
N LEU A 219 13.25 9.99 8.64
CA LEU A 219 13.24 10.46 7.26
C LEU A 219 13.97 11.80 7.17
N PRO A 220 14.93 11.96 6.25
CA PRO A 220 15.62 13.23 6.04
C PRO A 220 14.61 14.31 5.62
N ARG A 221 14.95 15.58 5.89
CA ARG A 221 14.09 16.71 5.52
C ARG A 221 13.80 16.74 4.01
N GLN A 222 14.80 16.37 3.22
CA GLN A 222 14.68 16.13 1.77
C GLN A 222 14.75 14.62 1.55
N LEU A 223 13.66 14.05 1.03
CA LEU A 223 13.62 12.63 0.71
C LEU A 223 14.49 12.36 -0.53
N PRO A 224 15.28 11.29 -0.56
CA PRO A 224 16.08 10.96 -1.74
C PRO A 224 15.18 10.48 -2.89
N SER A 225 15.72 10.54 -4.12
CA SER A 225 15.10 10.06 -5.36
C SER A 225 15.10 8.52 -5.44
N VAL A 226 14.44 7.89 -4.47
CA VAL A 226 14.30 6.43 -4.39
C VAL A 226 12.84 6.02 -4.53
N GLU A 227 12.59 4.74 -4.84
CA GLU A 227 11.24 4.18 -4.87
C GLU A 227 10.60 4.21 -3.47
N LYS A 228 9.71 5.18 -3.26
CA LYS A 228 9.13 5.47 -1.93
C LYS A 228 7.98 4.52 -1.54
N ASP A 229 7.56 3.64 -2.46
CA ASP A 229 6.37 2.79 -2.30
C ASP A 229 6.46 1.92 -1.05
N ILE A 230 7.59 1.24 -0.84
CA ILE A 230 7.81 0.45 0.37
C ILE A 230 7.78 1.30 1.65
N LEU A 231 8.30 2.53 1.60
CA LEU A 231 8.29 3.44 2.75
C LEU A 231 6.86 3.88 3.09
N ILE A 232 6.01 4.14 2.07
CA ILE A 232 4.60 4.48 2.23
C ILE A 232 3.86 3.31 2.89
N LEU A 233 3.99 2.10 2.31
CA LEU A 233 3.34 0.89 2.80
C LEU A 233 3.74 0.58 4.24
N MET A 234 5.04 0.67 4.57
CA MET A 234 5.54 0.40 5.93
C MET A 234 5.10 1.46 6.94
N ALA A 235 5.03 2.73 6.54
CA ALA A 235 4.51 3.79 7.39
C ALA A 235 3.03 3.60 7.70
N ALA A 236 2.21 3.26 6.68
CA ALA A 236 0.80 2.92 6.86
C ALA A 236 0.63 1.67 7.74
N PHE A 237 1.38 0.60 7.45
CA PHE A 237 1.30 -0.69 8.15
C PHE A 237 1.62 -0.55 9.64
N THR A 238 2.62 0.26 10.00
CA THR A 238 2.98 0.52 11.41
C THR A 238 2.13 1.60 12.09
N GLY A 239 1.31 2.32 11.33
CA GLY A 239 0.58 3.47 11.82
C GLY A 239 1.49 4.64 12.22
N ASN A 240 2.63 4.83 11.55
CA ASN A 240 3.53 5.94 11.82
C ASN A 240 3.02 7.21 11.12
N ILE A 241 2.30 8.06 11.85
CA ILE A 241 1.66 9.28 11.33
C ILE A 241 2.67 10.22 10.65
N ASP A 242 3.79 10.55 11.30
CA ASP A 242 4.78 11.50 10.73
C ASP A 242 5.32 11.02 9.39
N ARG A 243 5.74 9.75 9.33
CA ARG A 243 6.26 9.16 8.10
C ARG A 243 5.18 9.04 7.04
N TYR A 244 3.99 8.59 7.41
CA TYR A 244 2.91 8.39 6.47
C TYR A 244 2.46 9.71 5.85
N VAL A 245 2.25 10.77 6.65
CA VAL A 245 1.90 12.12 6.16
C VAL A 245 2.96 12.67 5.21
N ARG A 246 4.24 12.43 5.48
CA ARG A 246 5.34 12.93 4.66
C ARG A 246 5.55 12.16 3.36
N LEU A 247 5.09 10.91 3.28
CA LEU A 247 5.32 10.01 2.16
C LEU A 247 4.08 9.78 1.29
N ARG A 248 2.88 9.85 1.89
CA ARG A 248 1.60 9.50 1.24
C ARG A 248 1.37 10.33 -0.02
N ARG A 249 0.77 9.69 -1.02
CA ARG A 249 0.41 10.28 -2.31
C ARG A 249 -1.10 10.60 -2.33
N PRO A 250 -1.58 11.45 -3.25
CA PRO A 250 -3.01 11.78 -3.40
C PRO A 250 -3.84 10.57 -3.80
N ARG A 251 -3.25 9.71 -4.64
CA ARG A 251 -3.82 8.41 -4.98
C ARG A 251 -3.08 7.33 -4.22
N PRO A 252 -3.80 6.45 -3.50
CA PRO A 252 -3.17 5.36 -2.79
C PRO A 252 -2.49 4.42 -3.78
N ILE A 253 -1.33 3.90 -3.41
CA ILE A 253 -0.67 2.84 -4.17
C ILE A 253 -1.33 1.49 -3.87
N ASN A 254 -1.05 0.50 -4.72
CA ASN A 254 -1.55 -0.86 -4.52
C ASN A 254 -1.07 -1.42 -3.18
N GLY A 255 -1.98 -1.96 -2.37
CA GLY A 255 -1.64 -2.48 -1.03
C GLY A 255 -1.71 -1.43 0.09
N GLU A 256 -1.81 -0.14 -0.25
CA GLU A 256 -1.78 0.93 0.76
C GLU A 256 -3.01 0.89 1.68
N MET A 257 -4.20 0.71 1.12
CA MET A 257 -5.44 0.63 1.91
C MET A 257 -5.39 -0.51 2.93
N GLN A 258 -4.87 -1.67 2.53
CA GLN A 258 -4.66 -2.83 3.40
C GLN A 258 -3.72 -2.49 4.56
N CYS A 259 -2.62 -1.79 4.26
CA CYS A 259 -1.67 -1.33 5.26
C CYS A 259 -2.29 -0.30 6.21
N ILE A 260 -3.09 0.64 5.70
CA ILE A 260 -3.80 1.64 6.52
C ILE A 260 -4.75 0.94 7.49
N VAL A 261 -5.57 -0.01 7.03
CA VAL A 261 -6.50 -0.72 7.91
C VAL A 261 -5.75 -1.46 9.01
N ARG A 262 -4.65 -2.12 8.67
CA ARG A 262 -3.78 -2.73 9.68
C ARG A 262 -3.25 -1.68 10.66
N GLY A 263 -2.71 -0.57 10.15
CA GLY A 263 -2.22 0.54 10.98
C GLY A 263 -3.27 1.05 11.95
N ILE A 264 -4.52 1.19 11.50
CA ILE A 264 -5.68 1.58 12.33
C ILE A 264 -5.89 0.56 13.46
N TYR A 265 -5.87 -0.73 13.15
CA TYR A 265 -6.08 -1.79 14.15
C TYR A 265 -4.97 -1.84 15.21
N HIS A 266 -3.73 -1.53 14.85
CA HIS A 266 -2.57 -1.69 15.72
C HIS A 266 -2.10 -0.39 16.41
N ASN A 267 -2.52 0.79 15.95
CA ASN A 267 -2.08 2.07 16.49
C ASN A 267 -3.27 3.02 16.76
N THR A 268 -3.56 3.27 18.04
CA THR A 268 -4.71 4.10 18.47
C THR A 268 -4.60 5.55 18.01
N PHE A 269 -3.40 6.15 18.03
CA PHE A 269 -3.22 7.52 17.57
C PHE A 269 -3.37 7.63 16.05
N PHE A 270 -2.89 6.63 15.31
CA PHE A 270 -3.09 6.56 13.86
C PHE A 270 -4.56 6.42 13.51
N ALA A 271 -5.31 5.56 14.21
CA ALA A 271 -6.76 5.44 14.04
C ALA A 271 -7.48 6.77 14.31
N LYS A 272 -7.11 7.48 15.39
CA LYS A 272 -7.66 8.80 15.70
C LYS A 272 -7.31 9.85 14.64
N TRP A 273 -6.09 9.83 14.11
CA TRP A 273 -5.70 10.70 13.01
C TRP A 273 -6.50 10.40 11.73
N CYS A 274 -6.66 9.13 11.37
CA CYS A 274 -7.48 8.68 10.24
C CYS A 274 -8.95 9.11 10.38
N TYR A 275 -9.51 9.07 11.60
CA TYR A 275 -10.86 9.55 11.90
C TYR A 275 -11.09 11.00 11.43
N GLU A 276 -10.06 11.83 11.54
CA GLU A 276 -10.09 13.26 11.23
C GLU A 276 -9.80 13.57 9.75
N GLN A 277 -9.47 12.56 8.93
CA GLN A 277 -9.15 12.73 7.51
C GLN A 277 -10.40 12.50 6.63
N PRO A 278 -10.92 13.52 5.91
CA PRO A 278 -12.11 13.36 5.07
C PRO A 278 -11.93 12.37 3.92
N ASP A 279 -10.72 12.30 3.36
CA ASP A 279 -10.34 11.41 2.26
C ASP A 279 -10.25 9.92 2.68
N LEU A 280 -10.21 9.64 3.99
CA LEU A 280 -10.23 8.28 4.54
C LEU A 280 -11.59 7.89 5.13
N ALA A 281 -12.66 8.63 4.81
CA ALA A 281 -14.00 8.37 5.33
C ALA A 281 -14.51 6.94 5.04
N VAL A 282 -14.06 6.33 3.94
CA VAL A 282 -14.38 4.93 3.58
C VAL A 282 -13.85 3.90 4.60
N LEU A 283 -12.87 4.28 5.42
CA LEU A 283 -12.23 3.42 6.41
C LEU A 283 -12.79 3.59 7.83
N GLN A 284 -13.83 4.41 8.02
CA GLN A 284 -14.37 4.75 9.35
C GLN A 284 -14.80 3.54 10.17
N LYS A 285 -15.38 2.51 9.53
CA LYS A 285 -15.73 1.25 10.23
C LYS A 285 -14.54 0.61 10.95
N PHE A 286 -13.34 0.69 10.38
CA PHE A 286 -12.13 0.14 10.98
C PHE A 286 -11.63 0.99 12.15
N VAL A 287 -11.83 2.31 12.07
CA VAL A 287 -11.53 3.24 13.15
C VAL A 287 -12.47 2.99 14.33
N HIS A 288 -13.77 2.85 14.08
CA HIS A 288 -14.75 2.50 15.11
C HIS A 288 -14.42 1.16 15.79
N ALA A 289 -13.96 0.16 15.02
CA ALA A 289 -13.46 -1.09 15.59
C ALA A 289 -12.33 -0.84 16.61
N ARG A 290 -11.35 -0.02 16.25
CA ARG A 290 -10.23 0.32 17.14
C ARG A 290 -10.70 1.10 18.36
N PHE A 291 -11.68 1.99 18.24
CA PHE A 291 -12.25 2.70 19.39
C PHE A 291 -12.95 1.75 20.36
N ILE A 292 -13.76 0.81 19.84
CA ILE A 292 -14.38 -0.24 20.67
C ILE A 292 -13.32 -1.04 21.42
N MET A 293 -12.23 -1.47 20.75
CA MET A 293 -11.11 -2.19 21.38
C MET A 293 -10.36 -1.38 22.46
N ASN A 294 -10.56 -0.06 22.53
CA ASN A 294 -10.02 0.81 23.57
C ASN A 294 -11.09 1.25 24.57
N ASP A 295 -12.22 0.54 24.65
CA ASP A 295 -13.36 0.86 25.52
C ASP A 295 -13.99 2.24 25.26
N ASP A 296 -13.84 2.76 24.03
CA ASP A 296 -14.36 4.07 23.62
C ASP A 296 -15.58 3.94 22.69
N LEU A 297 -16.73 4.37 23.21
CA LEU A 297 -18.02 4.47 22.50
C LEU A 297 -18.46 5.92 22.30
N SER A 298 -17.62 6.91 22.59
CA SER A 298 -17.99 8.34 22.56
C SER A 298 -18.41 8.84 21.17
N TRP A 299 -17.92 8.19 20.12
CA TRP A 299 -18.22 8.48 18.72
C TRP A 299 -19.68 8.18 18.32
N LEU A 300 -20.40 7.36 19.11
CA LEU A 300 -21.82 7.06 18.92
C LEU A 300 -22.75 8.20 19.34
N ASN A 301 -22.25 9.19 20.11
CA ASN A 301 -23.04 10.35 20.54
C ASN A 301 -23.21 11.41 19.45
N ASN A 302 -22.69 11.18 18.24
CA ASN A 302 -22.86 12.08 17.12
C ASN A 302 -24.22 11.85 16.45
N ASP A 303 -24.93 12.90 16.04
CA ASP A 303 -26.26 12.85 15.40
C ASP A 303 -26.32 12.08 14.04
N ARG A 304 -25.23 11.40 13.66
CA ARG A 304 -25.16 10.60 12.43
C ARG A 304 -25.75 9.21 12.70
N PRO A 305 -26.79 8.78 11.96
CA PRO A 305 -27.33 7.43 12.09
C PRO A 305 -26.30 6.39 11.66
N PHE A 306 -26.15 5.34 12.48
CA PHE A 306 -25.26 4.21 12.24
C PHE A 306 -25.81 3.35 11.08
N SER A 307 -25.06 3.26 9.98
CA SER A 307 -25.42 2.44 8.81
C SER A 307 -24.80 1.04 8.89
N LYS A 308 -25.33 0.08 8.12
CA LYS A 308 -24.68 -1.22 7.88
C LYS A 308 -23.24 -1.09 7.37
N GLU A 309 -22.94 0.00 6.66
CA GLU A 309 -21.60 0.30 6.15
C GLU A 309 -20.62 0.72 7.25
N ASP A 310 -21.13 1.21 8.38
CA ASP A 310 -20.32 1.61 9.55
C ASP A 310 -20.01 0.42 10.48
N VAL A 311 -20.60 -0.75 10.23
CA VAL A 311 -20.44 -1.96 11.05
C VAL A 311 -19.03 -2.54 10.89
N PRO A 312 -18.20 -2.54 11.95
CA PRO A 312 -16.94 -3.26 11.91
C PRO A 312 -17.19 -4.77 11.90
N ARG A 313 -16.41 -5.53 11.12
CA ARG A 313 -16.50 -7.00 11.13
C ARG A 313 -15.78 -7.64 12.33
N ILE A 314 -14.73 -6.99 12.85
CA ILE A 314 -13.91 -7.51 13.95
C ILE A 314 -13.66 -6.40 14.95
N ILE A 315 -13.99 -6.64 16.21
CA ILE A 315 -13.92 -5.64 17.30
C ILE A 315 -13.05 -6.08 18.48
N TRP A 316 -12.26 -7.15 18.31
CA TRP A 316 -11.52 -7.83 19.37
C TRP A 316 -10.05 -8.14 19.05
N TYR A 317 -9.52 -7.69 17.91
CA TYR A 317 -8.14 -7.92 17.50
C TYR A 317 -7.46 -6.59 17.15
N PRO A 318 -6.22 -6.30 17.59
CA PRO A 318 -5.25 -7.19 18.25
C PRO A 318 -5.42 -7.29 19.77
N GLN A 319 -6.46 -6.69 20.32
CA GLN A 319 -6.82 -6.74 21.74
C GLN A 319 -8.34 -6.71 21.88
N THR A 320 -8.84 -7.38 22.93
CA THR A 320 -10.26 -7.37 23.29
C THR A 320 -10.62 -6.10 24.06
N ALA A 321 -11.85 -5.61 23.88
CA ALA A 321 -12.45 -4.62 24.77
C ALA A 321 -12.91 -5.27 26.08
N ASN A 322 -13.23 -4.44 27.07
CA ASN A 322 -13.91 -4.88 28.28
C ASN A 322 -15.31 -5.42 27.95
N ARG A 323 -15.70 -6.48 28.65
CA ARG A 323 -17.06 -7.06 28.59
C ARG A 323 -18.16 -6.00 28.75
N THR A 324 -17.99 -5.02 29.63
CA THR A 324 -19.01 -3.96 29.83
C THR A 324 -19.19 -3.09 28.59
N THR A 325 -18.11 -2.84 27.85
CA THR A 325 -18.13 -2.09 26.59
C THR A 325 -18.93 -2.83 25.53
N TYR A 326 -18.75 -4.15 25.38
CA TYR A 326 -19.54 -4.93 24.43
C TYR A 326 -21.03 -4.96 24.79
N LEU A 327 -21.37 -5.06 26.08
CA LEU A 327 -22.77 -5.02 26.53
C LEU A 327 -23.40 -3.65 26.31
N GLU A 328 -22.65 -2.56 26.54
CA GLU A 328 -23.13 -1.21 26.28
C GLU A 328 -23.26 -0.92 24.78
N LEU A 329 -22.31 -1.40 23.96
CA LEU A 329 -22.39 -1.34 22.51
C LEU A 329 -23.67 -2.01 22.01
N LEU A 330 -24.02 -3.18 22.54
CA LEU A 330 -25.26 -3.87 22.18
C LEU A 330 -26.51 -3.11 22.66
N ARG A 331 -26.44 -2.48 23.84
CA ARG A 331 -27.54 -1.65 24.35
C ARG A 331 -27.81 -0.46 23.43
N LEU A 332 -26.76 0.12 22.85
CA LEU A 332 -26.84 1.24 21.93
C LEU A 332 -27.20 0.81 20.50
N ILE A 333 -26.71 -0.34 20.04
CA ILE A 333 -26.92 -0.88 18.68
C ILE A 333 -27.31 -2.37 18.79
N PRO A 334 -28.60 -2.69 19.00
CA PRO A 334 -29.08 -4.08 19.16
C PRO A 334 -28.77 -4.99 17.97
N GLU A 335 -28.63 -4.43 16.76
CA GLU A 335 -28.33 -5.16 15.53
C GLU A 335 -26.96 -5.86 15.57
N LEU A 336 -26.03 -5.43 16.44
CA LEU A 336 -24.69 -6.02 16.58
C LEU A 336 -24.66 -7.27 17.47
N LYS A 337 -25.82 -7.86 17.81
CA LYS A 337 -25.93 -9.02 18.72
C LYS A 337 -24.95 -10.15 18.39
N GLN A 338 -24.90 -10.60 17.13
CA GLN A 338 -24.03 -11.72 16.74
C GLN A 338 -22.54 -11.35 16.82
N LEU A 339 -22.18 -10.13 16.39
CA LEU A 339 -20.81 -9.62 16.48
C LEU A 339 -20.34 -9.49 17.94
N VAL A 340 -21.19 -8.98 18.82
CA VAL A 340 -20.93 -8.88 20.26
C VAL A 340 -20.81 -10.27 20.89
N ALA A 341 -21.63 -11.23 20.45
CA ALA A 341 -21.54 -12.62 20.91
C ALA A 341 -20.17 -13.24 20.53
N GLN A 342 -19.71 -13.08 19.29
CA GLN A 342 -18.36 -13.49 18.87
C GLN A 342 -17.28 -12.84 19.73
N ALA A 343 -17.36 -11.53 19.96
CA ALA A 343 -16.41 -10.80 20.79
C ALA A 343 -16.35 -11.32 22.24
N LEU A 344 -17.48 -11.79 22.78
CA LEU A 344 -17.57 -12.37 24.12
C LEU A 344 -17.02 -13.79 24.21
N VAL A 345 -17.10 -14.58 23.14
CA VAL A 345 -16.38 -15.85 23.02
C VAL A 345 -14.88 -15.58 23.04
N VAL A 346 -14.41 -14.64 22.19
CA VAL A 346 -12.99 -14.31 22.09
C VAL A 346 -12.41 -13.75 23.39
N SER A 347 -13.21 -12.98 24.14
CA SER A 347 -12.83 -12.45 25.46
C SER A 347 -13.14 -13.38 26.64
N ASP A 348 -13.43 -14.66 26.37
CA ASP A 348 -13.68 -15.72 27.35
C ASP A 348 -14.70 -15.33 28.44
N SER A 349 -15.84 -14.80 28.00
CA SER A 349 -16.93 -14.30 28.87
C SER A 349 -18.22 -15.14 28.77
N PRO A 350 -18.20 -16.43 29.15
CA PRO A 350 -19.29 -17.38 28.89
C PRO A 350 -20.62 -17.00 29.55
N ALA A 351 -20.58 -16.47 30.78
CA ALA A 351 -21.81 -16.06 31.47
C ALA A 351 -22.52 -14.88 30.78
N ALA A 352 -21.78 -13.97 30.15
CA ALA A 352 -22.38 -12.87 29.39
C ALA A 352 -22.89 -13.34 28.03
N PHE A 353 -22.13 -14.21 27.36
CA PHE A 353 -22.54 -14.88 26.13
C PHE A 353 -23.86 -15.64 26.31
N ALA A 354 -23.98 -16.48 27.34
CA ALA A 354 -25.19 -17.26 27.60
C ALA A 354 -26.42 -16.38 27.82
N ARG A 355 -26.28 -15.24 28.52
CA ARG A 355 -27.38 -14.29 28.75
C ARG A 355 -27.88 -13.59 27.48
N LEU A 356 -27.05 -13.51 26.44
CA LEU A 356 -27.44 -12.89 25.18
C LEU A 356 -28.38 -13.80 24.37
N GLU A 357 -28.29 -15.11 24.59
CA GLU A 357 -28.96 -16.13 23.76
C GLU A 357 -28.78 -15.83 22.26
N PRO A 358 -27.53 -15.77 21.75
CA PRO A 358 -27.27 -15.53 20.34
C PRO A 358 -27.72 -16.71 19.47
N GLU A 359 -27.80 -16.46 18.18
CA GLU A 359 -27.92 -17.53 17.19
C GLU A 359 -26.51 -18.08 16.98
N ILE A 360 -26.35 -19.41 16.94
CA ILE A 360 -25.04 -20.00 16.76
C ILE A 360 -24.73 -20.02 15.27
N THR A 361 -24.01 -19.00 14.80
CA THR A 361 -23.51 -18.95 13.43
C THR A 361 -22.24 -19.80 13.29
N PRO A 362 -21.87 -20.24 12.07
CA PRO A 362 -20.62 -20.96 11.82
C PRO A 362 -19.38 -20.25 12.37
N GLU A 363 -19.36 -18.91 12.32
CA GLU A 363 -18.24 -18.12 12.86
C GLU A 363 -18.18 -18.17 14.39
N ILE A 364 -19.32 -18.11 15.08
CA ILE A 364 -19.38 -18.25 16.55
C ILE A 364 -18.95 -19.66 16.96
N TYR A 365 -19.44 -20.67 16.25
CA TYR A 365 -19.10 -22.07 16.49
C TYR A 365 -17.60 -22.30 16.33
N ALA A 366 -17.00 -21.84 15.23
CA ALA A 366 -15.56 -21.93 14.99
C ALA A 366 -14.73 -21.26 16.09
N GLU A 367 -15.15 -20.09 16.58
CA GLU A 367 -14.46 -19.39 17.68
C GLU A 367 -14.56 -20.12 19.02
N ILE A 368 -15.66 -20.83 19.29
CA ILE A 368 -15.84 -21.66 20.50
C ILE A 368 -14.96 -22.92 20.42
N MET A 369 -14.86 -23.54 19.25
CA MET A 369 -14.11 -24.77 19.04
C MET A 369 -12.58 -24.55 19.01
N SER A 370 -12.12 -23.30 19.03
CA SER A 370 -10.71 -22.97 19.21
C SER A 370 -10.21 -23.48 20.58
N GLU A 371 -9.04 -24.16 20.60
CA GLU A 371 -8.43 -24.78 21.80
C GLU A 371 -8.17 -23.82 22.98
N ALA A 372 -8.38 -22.51 22.79
CA ALA A 372 -8.12 -21.46 23.77
C ALA A 372 -9.33 -21.04 24.63
N ARG A 373 -10.52 -21.64 24.46
CA ARG A 373 -11.77 -21.20 25.12
C ARG A 373 -12.16 -22.05 26.33
N SER A 374 -12.94 -21.46 27.24
CA SER A 374 -13.52 -22.19 28.39
C SER A 374 -14.53 -23.26 27.97
N ASP A 375 -14.48 -24.42 28.65
CA ASP A 375 -15.44 -25.52 28.51
C ASP A 375 -16.90 -25.09 28.70
N ALA A 376 -17.15 -23.98 29.39
CA ALA A 376 -18.49 -23.42 29.59
C ALA A 376 -19.21 -23.05 28.28
N PHE A 377 -18.46 -22.72 27.21
CA PHE A 377 -19.04 -22.48 25.89
C PHE A 377 -19.47 -23.78 25.21
N GLN A 378 -18.70 -24.86 25.36
CA GLN A 378 -19.05 -26.17 24.80
C GLN A 378 -20.28 -26.74 25.49
N GLU A 379 -20.37 -26.60 26.81
CA GLU A 379 -21.57 -26.98 27.56
C GLU A 379 -22.81 -26.21 27.08
N PHE A 380 -22.67 -24.92 26.77
CA PHE A 380 -23.75 -24.13 26.18
C PHE A 380 -24.18 -24.66 24.81
N LEU A 381 -23.24 -25.08 23.96
CA LEU A 381 -23.55 -25.68 22.66
C LEU A 381 -24.28 -27.01 22.81
N HIS A 382 -23.79 -27.92 23.65
CA HIS A 382 -24.40 -29.23 23.87
C HIS A 382 -25.83 -29.17 24.43
N GLN A 383 -26.16 -28.10 25.17
CA GLN A 383 -27.51 -27.90 25.70
C GLN A 383 -28.50 -27.39 24.65
N ARG A 384 -28.03 -26.82 23.52
CA ARG A 384 -28.86 -26.05 22.60
C ARG A 384 -28.86 -26.58 21.16
N LEU A 385 -27.82 -27.30 20.76
CA LEU A 385 -27.69 -27.90 19.44
C LEU A 385 -27.97 -29.40 19.51
N SER A 386 -28.70 -29.90 18.51
CA SER A 386 -28.72 -31.33 18.21
C SER A 386 -27.41 -31.75 17.55
N LYS A 387 -27.12 -33.06 17.54
CA LYS A 387 -25.94 -33.60 16.85
C LYS A 387 -25.92 -33.28 15.35
N GLU A 388 -27.09 -33.26 14.72
CA GLU A 388 -27.25 -32.99 13.29
C GLU A 388 -26.91 -31.51 12.97
N GLU A 389 -27.34 -30.57 13.81
CA GLU A 389 -27.00 -29.14 13.67
C GLU A 389 -25.52 -28.86 13.96
N GLU A 390 -24.92 -29.56 14.91
CA GLU A 390 -23.49 -29.47 15.24
C GLU A 390 -22.61 -30.00 14.09
N GLU A 391 -23.00 -31.11 13.46
CA GLU A 391 -22.35 -31.65 12.26
C GLU A 391 -22.44 -30.67 11.08
N GLU A 392 -23.61 -30.06 10.84
CA GLU A 392 -23.78 -29.06 9.78
C GLU A 392 -22.84 -27.86 10.01
N LEU A 393 -22.83 -27.27 11.22
CA LEU A 393 -21.94 -26.15 11.56
C LEU A 393 -20.45 -26.50 11.43
N ALA A 394 -20.07 -27.74 11.72
CA ALA A 394 -18.70 -28.21 11.58
C ALA A 394 -18.26 -28.34 10.11
N GLU A 395 -19.16 -28.71 9.18
CA GLU A 395 -18.86 -28.77 7.74
C GLU A 395 -18.52 -27.38 7.16
N TRP A 396 -19.18 -26.32 7.65
CA TRP A 396 -18.90 -24.94 7.24
C TRP A 396 -17.53 -24.41 7.72
N MET A 397 -16.88 -25.07 8.70
CA MET A 397 -15.53 -24.69 9.17
C MET A 397 -14.44 -24.91 8.12
N GLU A 398 -14.66 -25.79 7.13
CA GLU A 398 -13.68 -26.12 6.09
C GLU A 398 -13.67 -25.14 4.91
N LEU A 399 -14.64 -24.23 4.81
CA LEU A 399 -14.66 -23.21 3.78
C LEU A 399 -13.84 -21.99 4.22
N PRO A 400 -12.72 -21.67 3.53
CA PRO A 400 -11.86 -20.54 3.91
C PRO A 400 -12.70 -19.27 3.94
N HIS A 401 -12.64 -18.57 5.07
CA HIS A 401 -13.28 -17.28 5.25
C HIS A 401 -13.00 -16.39 4.04
N ASP A 402 -14.08 -15.79 3.57
CA ASP A 402 -14.20 -15.02 2.33
C ASP A 402 -12.98 -14.12 2.06
N ILE A 403 -12.47 -14.25 0.85
CA ILE A 403 -11.28 -13.61 0.24
C ILE A 403 -11.39 -12.08 0.12
N HIS A 404 -12.43 -11.47 0.67
CA HIS A 404 -12.73 -10.05 0.49
C HIS A 404 -12.70 -9.20 1.77
N ASP A 405 -12.34 -9.78 2.93
CA ASP A 405 -12.20 -9.02 4.18
C ASP A 405 -10.76 -8.86 4.65
N VAL A 406 -10.26 -7.68 4.35
CA VAL A 406 -8.87 -7.40 4.01
C VAL A 406 -7.85 -7.34 5.16
N ALA A 407 -8.19 -7.42 6.45
CA ALA A 407 -7.20 -6.91 7.43
C ALA A 407 -7.28 -7.32 8.91
N SER A 408 -7.79 -8.50 9.29
CA SER A 408 -7.67 -8.93 10.69
C SER A 408 -6.46 -9.79 10.99
N TYR A 409 -5.99 -10.54 10.00
CA TYR A 409 -4.87 -11.44 10.21
C TYR A 409 -3.67 -11.02 9.38
N ASP A 410 -2.52 -10.87 10.02
CA ASP A 410 -1.23 -10.53 9.38
C ASP A 410 -0.94 -11.42 8.15
N HIS A 411 -1.42 -12.67 8.16
CA HIS A 411 -1.26 -13.61 7.05
C HIS A 411 -2.19 -13.35 5.85
N LEU A 412 -3.38 -12.77 6.04
CA LEU A 412 -4.28 -12.39 4.94
C LEU A 412 -3.80 -11.10 4.26
N VAL A 413 -3.31 -10.14 5.06
CA VAL A 413 -2.62 -8.95 4.53
C VAL A 413 -1.45 -9.38 3.64
N SER A 414 -0.68 -10.41 4.04
CA SER A 414 0.42 -10.94 3.22
C SER A 414 0.01 -11.69 1.94
N LYS A 415 -1.24 -12.19 1.86
CA LYS A 415 -1.81 -12.83 0.67
C LYS A 415 -2.38 -11.81 -0.32
N GLU A 416 -2.98 -10.75 0.21
CA GLU A 416 -3.55 -9.62 -0.57
C GLU A 416 -2.48 -8.60 -0.99
N MET A 417 -1.37 -8.52 -0.27
CA MET A 417 -0.18 -7.81 -0.72
C MET A 417 0.32 -8.41 -2.02
N LYS A 418 0.61 -7.55 -3.01
CA LYS A 418 1.15 -8.01 -4.29
C LYS A 418 2.32 -8.98 -4.03
N PRO A 419 2.45 -10.08 -4.81
CA PRO A 419 3.50 -11.08 -4.62
C PRO A 419 4.90 -10.47 -4.49
N TRP A 420 5.09 -9.34 -5.17
CA TRP A 420 6.29 -8.53 -5.11
C TRP A 420 6.62 -7.92 -3.76
N PHE A 421 5.65 -7.34 -3.07
CA PHE A 421 5.88 -6.73 -1.77
C PHE A 421 6.18 -7.82 -0.76
N SER A 422 5.38 -8.89 -0.75
CA SER A 422 5.61 -10.08 0.08
C SER A 422 6.97 -10.73 -0.22
N ARG A 423 7.44 -10.71 -1.47
CA ARG A 423 8.78 -11.19 -1.85
C ARG A 423 9.90 -10.25 -1.41
N ALA A 424 9.78 -8.95 -1.65
CA ALA A 424 10.78 -7.95 -1.25
C ALA A 424 10.94 -7.92 0.27
N LEU A 425 9.83 -8.07 0.98
CA LEU A 425 9.78 -8.33 2.41
C LEU A 425 10.51 -9.65 2.77
N ARG A 426 10.25 -10.78 2.08
CA ARG A 426 10.95 -12.07 2.35
C ARG A 426 12.46 -11.98 2.12
N GLU A 427 12.90 -11.11 1.21
CA GLU A 427 14.30 -10.84 0.92
C GLU A 427 14.96 -9.91 1.96
N LEU A 428 14.19 -9.21 2.80
CA LEU A 428 14.68 -8.41 3.93
C LEU A 428 14.85 -9.26 5.19
N THR A 429 16.09 -9.38 5.66
CA THR A 429 16.45 -10.08 6.88
C THR A 429 16.78 -9.11 8.02
N LEU A 430 16.80 -9.62 9.26
CA LEU A 430 17.28 -8.86 10.42
C LEU A 430 18.76 -8.49 10.29
N ASP A 431 19.55 -9.31 9.58
CA ASP A 431 20.95 -9.03 9.31
C ASP A 431 21.10 -7.79 8.40
N ASP A 432 20.19 -7.60 7.43
CA ASP A 432 20.20 -6.43 6.53
C ASP A 432 19.95 -5.11 7.28
N VAL A 433 19.17 -5.14 8.37
CA VAL A 433 18.91 -3.99 9.26
C VAL A 433 19.92 -3.87 10.42
N GLY A 434 20.97 -4.69 10.43
CA GLY A 434 22.06 -4.61 11.42
C GLY A 434 21.73 -5.23 12.78
N PHE A 435 20.69 -6.07 12.87
CA PHE A 435 20.35 -6.80 14.08
C PHE A 435 20.85 -8.26 13.99
N GLU A 436 21.85 -8.61 14.80
CA GLU A 436 22.21 -10.02 15.03
C GLU A 436 21.14 -10.68 15.91
N ASN A 437 20.30 -11.55 15.33
CA ASN A 437 19.32 -12.31 16.11
C ASN A 437 20.05 -13.41 16.89
N ARG A 438 20.47 -13.12 18.13
CA ARG A 438 21.39 -13.99 18.87
C ARG A 438 20.82 -15.29 19.42
N GLU A 439 19.49 -15.48 19.42
CA GLU A 439 18.88 -16.75 19.82
C GLU A 439 17.39 -16.73 19.43
N VAL A 440 16.88 -17.81 18.80
CA VAL A 440 15.56 -18.47 19.06
C VAL A 440 14.98 -19.26 17.85
N TYR A 441 15.46 -19.14 16.59
CA TYR A 441 14.89 -19.93 15.48
C TYR A 441 15.93 -20.60 14.58
N GLU A 442 15.59 -21.79 14.07
CA GLU A 442 16.44 -22.55 13.13
C GLU A 442 16.73 -21.73 11.86
N PRO A 443 17.96 -21.82 11.32
CA PRO A 443 18.49 -20.91 10.30
C PRO A 443 17.75 -20.91 8.95
N ASP A 444 16.83 -21.85 8.73
CA ASP A 444 16.27 -22.19 7.42
C ASP A 444 14.96 -21.45 7.12
N THR A 445 14.41 -20.71 8.10
CA THR A 445 13.18 -19.91 7.96
C THR A 445 13.42 -18.50 8.45
N ARG A 446 14.09 -17.70 7.61
CA ARG A 446 14.23 -16.25 7.79
C ARG A 446 13.39 -15.57 6.72
N ASP A 447 12.33 -14.88 7.10
CA ASP A 447 11.55 -14.11 6.13
C ASP A 447 10.94 -12.84 6.75
N ALA A 448 10.38 -11.96 5.91
CA ALA A 448 9.78 -10.71 6.36
C ALA A 448 8.74 -10.81 7.45
N ARG A 449 8.08 -11.96 7.60
CA ARG A 449 7.13 -12.14 8.69
C ARG A 449 7.84 -11.96 10.02
N ASP A 450 9.14 -12.24 10.09
CA ASP A 450 9.97 -11.96 11.26
C ASP A 450 10.28 -10.47 11.42
N LEU A 451 10.59 -9.75 10.34
CA LEU A 451 10.76 -8.29 10.36
C LEU A 451 9.45 -7.58 10.76
N MET A 452 8.33 -8.00 10.18
CA MET A 452 6.99 -7.50 10.47
C MET A 452 6.58 -7.86 11.89
N ARG A 453 6.80 -9.11 12.36
CA ARG A 453 6.57 -9.51 13.76
C ARG A 453 7.42 -8.71 14.72
N TYR A 454 8.70 -8.49 14.41
CA TYR A 454 9.62 -7.68 15.22
C TYR A 454 9.16 -6.23 15.32
N MET A 455 8.80 -5.60 14.20
CA MET A 455 8.22 -4.24 14.16
C MET A 455 6.86 -4.16 14.85
N SER A 456 6.11 -5.26 14.91
CA SER A 456 4.84 -5.39 15.64
C SER A 456 5.02 -5.68 17.14
N ALA A 457 6.22 -6.13 17.56
CA ALA A 457 6.51 -6.60 18.91
C ALA A 457 7.05 -5.51 19.86
N PHE A 458 7.22 -4.26 19.40
CA PHE A 458 7.61 -3.13 20.25
C PHE A 458 6.41 -2.19 20.50
N PRO A 459 5.81 -2.11 21.70
CA PRO A 459 6.10 -2.79 22.96
C PRO A 459 5.01 -3.84 23.30
N LYS A 460 5.28 -5.11 23.02
CA LYS A 460 4.70 -6.22 23.78
C LYS A 460 5.84 -7.08 24.28
N GLN A 461 6.39 -6.73 25.44
CA GLN A 461 6.86 -7.77 26.35
C GLN A 461 6.24 -7.54 27.72
N PRO A 462 5.65 -8.59 28.27
CA PRO A 462 6.27 -9.18 29.44
C PRO A 462 6.88 -10.54 29.09
N ARG A 463 8.07 -10.79 29.64
CA ARG A 463 8.60 -12.13 29.85
C ARG A 463 7.52 -13.00 30.49
N ASP A 464 7.11 -14.06 29.79
CA ASP A 464 6.15 -15.03 30.31
C ASP A 464 6.84 -15.99 31.28
N HIS A 465 7.05 -15.53 32.53
CA HIS A 465 7.48 -16.38 33.64
C HIS A 465 6.49 -17.52 33.95
N TYR A 466 5.24 -17.47 33.43
CA TYR A 466 4.24 -18.52 33.65
C TYR A 466 4.39 -19.70 32.69
N ARG A 467 4.98 -19.51 31.49
CA ARG A 467 5.26 -20.62 30.56
C ARG A 467 6.34 -21.55 31.10
N GLU A 468 7.36 -21.02 31.76
CA GLU A 468 8.44 -21.82 32.35
C GLU A 468 7.97 -22.61 33.59
N GLU A 469 7.11 -22.01 34.44
CA GLU A 469 6.49 -22.75 35.57
C GLU A 469 5.52 -23.86 35.11
N ARG A 470 4.78 -23.65 34.02
CA ARG A 470 3.87 -24.67 33.45
C ARG A 470 4.65 -25.86 32.88
N VAL A 471 5.76 -25.61 32.17
CA VAL A 471 6.63 -26.68 31.64
C VAL A 471 7.35 -27.43 32.77
N ALA A 472 7.75 -26.72 33.84
CA ALA A 472 8.32 -27.35 35.03
C ALA A 472 7.31 -28.25 35.76
N ARG A 473 6.04 -27.81 35.91
CA ARG A 473 4.97 -28.62 36.53
C ARG A 473 4.58 -29.83 35.66
N MET A 474 4.55 -29.71 34.33
CA MET A 474 4.27 -30.83 33.42
C MET A 474 5.35 -31.93 33.46
N ARG A 475 6.62 -31.55 33.66
CA ARG A 475 7.74 -32.51 33.77
C ARG A 475 7.72 -33.28 35.08
N THR A 476 7.24 -32.69 36.17
CA THR A 476 7.06 -33.40 37.46
C THR A 476 5.90 -34.38 37.49
N VAL A 477 4.87 -34.20 36.64
CA VAL A 477 3.68 -35.06 36.63
C VAL A 477 3.85 -36.27 35.70
N THR A 478 4.68 -36.16 34.66
CA THR A 478 4.88 -37.25 33.66
C THR A 478 6.02 -38.21 33.99
N GLY A 479 6.87 -37.92 34.96
CA GLY A 479 8.01 -38.78 35.37
C GLY A 479 7.69 -39.83 36.45
N GLY A 480 6.44 -39.94 36.89
CA GLY A 480 6.11 -40.52 38.19
C GLY A 480 5.35 -41.83 38.20
N THR A 481 5.36 -42.70 37.18
CA THR A 481 4.88 -44.09 37.38
C THR A 481 5.31 -45.07 36.28
N ARG A 482 5.75 -46.26 36.73
CA ARG A 482 6.03 -47.52 36.01
C ARG A 482 7.41 -47.68 35.36
N LYS A 483 8.34 -48.20 36.16
CA LYS A 483 9.01 -49.51 36.00
C LYS A 483 9.49 -49.89 37.41
N GLY A 484 8.88 -50.83 38.13
CA GLY A 484 8.75 -52.23 37.74
C GLY A 484 10.03 -52.94 38.18
N LEU A 485 10.06 -53.34 39.45
CA LEU A 485 11.06 -54.26 40.03
C LEU A 485 11.05 -55.60 39.28
N GLU A 486 12.18 -56.30 39.41
CA GLU A 486 12.55 -57.65 38.95
C GLU A 486 13.49 -57.62 37.74
N SER A 487 14.65 -58.26 37.71
CA SER A 487 15.59 -58.85 38.67
C SER A 487 16.64 -59.52 37.77
N GLU A 488 17.91 -59.54 38.20
CA GLU A 488 18.98 -60.39 37.65
C GLU A 488 19.45 -60.03 36.22
N THR A 489 20.72 -59.78 35.92
CA THR A 489 21.89 -60.56 36.27
C THR A 489 23.16 -59.77 35.91
N SER A 490 24.07 -59.75 36.87
CA SER A 490 25.51 -59.94 36.75
C SER A 490 26.35 -59.31 35.62
N TRP A 491 27.31 -58.50 36.10
CA TRP A 491 28.77 -58.63 35.90
C TRP A 491 29.44 -57.99 34.67
N THR A 492 30.37 -57.08 35.02
CA THR A 492 31.69 -56.76 34.42
C THR A 492 31.69 -56.31 32.95
N GLY A 493 32.22 -55.15 32.60
CA GLY A 493 33.44 -54.53 33.11
C GLY A 493 34.50 -54.62 32.01
N SER A 494 34.80 -53.49 31.38
CA SER A 494 36.09 -53.05 30.82
C SER A 494 35.89 -51.68 30.20
#